data_AF-A0A3D2B2K2-F1
#
_entry.id   AF-A0A3D2B2K2-F1
#
_cell.length_a   1.000
_cell.length_b   1.000
_cell.length_c   1.000
_cell.angle_alpha   90.00
_cell.angle_beta   90.00
_cell.angle_gamma   90.00
#
_symmetry.space_group_name_H-M   'P 1'
#
loop_
_entity.id
_entity.type
_entity.pdbx_description
1 polymer ?
#
loop_
_entity_poly.entity_id
_entity_poly.type
_entity_poly.pdbx_seq_one_letter_code
_entity_poly.pdbx_strand_id
1 'polypeptide(L)'
;MLTLDTLNVMLAVGEEGMIEEIILTLLASPQLAIFFEKFPRLKTAITDDLPRWRENLRKRLKDTRVPPELTEEVMCYQQSQLLSTPQLIVQLPQILALLDKVHSPFAGQARQLVVDNATFTPALHTLFLQRWRLSLVVQATSLNQQLLEEEREQLLSEVQERMTLAGALEPVLVENENSAGRLWDMSAGQLKRGDHQLIVRYGDFLAQQPELMQLAEQLGRSREAKSVPKKDAPLETFRTLVREPATV
;
A
#
# COMPACT_ATOMS: atom_id res chain seq x y z
N MET A 1 -18.82 -8.45 -13.48
CA MET A 1 -17.85 -7.32 -13.40
C MET A 1 -16.47 -7.94 -13.39
N LEU A 2 -15.59 -7.55 -14.30
CA LEU A 2 -14.22 -8.08 -14.41
C LEU A 2 -13.31 -7.33 -13.43
N THR A 3 -12.53 -8.06 -12.64
CA THR A 3 -11.47 -7.50 -11.79
C THR A 3 -10.15 -7.46 -12.55
N LEU A 4 -9.21 -6.61 -12.12
CA LEU A 4 -7.90 -6.49 -12.77
C LEU A 4 -7.14 -7.83 -12.77
N ASP A 5 -7.28 -8.62 -11.69
CA ASP A 5 -6.74 -9.98 -11.56
C ASP A 5 -7.28 -10.90 -12.67
N THR A 6 -8.60 -10.88 -12.94
CA THR A 6 -9.17 -11.68 -14.03
C THR A 6 -8.67 -11.26 -15.41
N LEU A 7 -8.41 -9.97 -15.63
CA LEU A 7 -7.83 -9.50 -16.89
C LEU A 7 -6.36 -9.89 -17.02
N ASN A 8 -5.57 -9.74 -15.96
CA ASN A 8 -4.15 -10.08 -15.98
C ASN A 8 -3.95 -11.58 -16.17
N VAL A 9 -4.81 -12.42 -15.57
CA VAL A 9 -4.83 -13.87 -15.83
C VAL A 9 -5.24 -14.19 -17.26
N MET A 10 -6.30 -13.54 -17.79
CA MET A 10 -6.76 -13.76 -19.17
C MET A 10 -5.75 -13.32 -20.23
N LEU A 11 -5.01 -12.25 -19.95
CA LEU A 11 -4.00 -11.68 -20.85
C LEU A 11 -2.59 -12.24 -20.58
N ALA A 12 -2.42 -13.05 -19.54
CA ALA A 12 -1.15 -13.60 -19.06
C ALA A 12 -0.10 -12.51 -18.72
N VAL A 13 -0.54 -11.42 -18.10
CA VAL A 13 0.31 -10.32 -17.65
C VAL A 13 0.88 -10.67 -16.28
N GLY A 14 2.21 -10.70 -16.17
CA GLY A 14 2.91 -10.99 -14.93
C GLY A 14 2.95 -9.78 -13.99
N GLU A 15 2.16 -9.81 -12.91
CA GLU A 15 2.10 -8.73 -11.92
C GLU A 15 3.34 -8.68 -11.00
N GLU A 16 4.02 -9.81 -10.79
CA GLU A 16 5.09 -9.91 -9.79
C GLU A 16 6.33 -9.08 -10.14
N GLY A 17 6.73 -9.05 -11.42
CA GLY A 17 7.87 -8.26 -11.87
C GLY A 17 7.63 -6.75 -11.72
N MET A 18 6.39 -6.29 -11.96
CA MET A 18 6.04 -4.87 -11.84
C MET A 18 6.15 -4.42 -10.38
N ILE A 19 5.61 -5.20 -9.43
CA ILE A 19 5.67 -4.86 -7.99
C ILE A 19 7.12 -4.77 -7.49
N GLU A 20 8.00 -5.67 -7.94
CA GLU A 20 9.42 -5.63 -7.55
C GLU A 20 10.13 -4.39 -8.11
N GLU A 21 9.86 -4.02 -9.35
CA GLU A 21 10.41 -2.83 -9.99
C GLU A 21 10.02 -1.55 -9.22
N ILE A 22 8.75 -1.44 -8.82
CA ILE A 22 8.27 -0.26 -8.06
C ILE A 22 8.91 -0.17 -6.69
N ILE A 23 9.08 -1.30 -6.00
CA ILE A 23 9.75 -1.31 -4.71
C ILE A 23 11.20 -0.88 -4.84
N LEU A 24 11.90 -1.34 -5.87
CA LEU A 24 13.25 -0.90 -6.18
C LEU A 24 13.29 0.60 -6.48
N THR A 25 12.36 1.11 -7.28
CA THR A 25 12.28 2.55 -7.59
C THR A 25 11.91 3.40 -6.37
N LEU A 26 11.10 2.87 -5.44
CA LEU A 26 10.76 3.53 -4.18
C LEU A 26 12.00 3.63 -3.30
N LEU A 27 12.72 2.53 -3.09
CA LEU A 27 13.96 2.50 -2.31
C LEU A 27 15.09 3.34 -2.92
N ALA A 28 15.13 3.46 -4.24
CA ALA A 28 16.08 4.29 -4.97
C ALA A 28 15.71 5.79 -4.99
N SER A 29 14.59 6.19 -4.37
CA SER A 29 14.19 7.60 -4.30
C SER A 29 15.27 8.42 -3.57
N PRO A 30 15.73 9.56 -4.14
CA PRO A 30 16.83 10.34 -3.58
C PRO A 30 16.52 10.88 -2.17
N GLN A 31 15.24 11.13 -1.88
CA GLN A 31 14.78 11.60 -0.57
C GLN A 31 14.96 10.53 0.51
N LEU A 32 14.70 9.25 0.19
CA LEU A 32 14.94 8.15 1.12
C LEU A 32 16.43 7.88 1.29
N ALA A 33 17.21 7.96 0.20
CA ALA A 33 18.65 7.72 0.23
C ALA A 33 19.38 8.68 1.19
N ILE A 34 19.12 10.00 1.08
CA ILE A 34 19.72 11.03 1.95
C ILE A 34 19.32 10.81 3.42
N PHE A 35 18.10 10.33 3.67
CA PHE A 35 17.61 10.08 5.02
C PHE A 35 18.18 8.79 5.62
N PHE A 36 18.36 7.73 4.81
CA PHE A 36 19.03 6.49 5.24
C PHE A 36 20.49 6.70 5.61
N GLU A 37 21.18 7.65 4.99
CA GLU A 37 22.54 8.04 5.40
C GLU A 37 22.55 8.68 6.79
N LYS A 38 21.52 9.45 7.14
CA LYS A 38 21.38 10.07 8.45
C LYS A 38 20.92 9.08 9.52
N PHE A 39 20.04 8.14 9.17
CA PHE A 39 19.39 7.23 10.11
C PHE A 39 19.45 5.76 9.65
N PRO A 40 20.58 5.07 9.86
CA PRO A 40 20.76 3.68 9.39
C PRO A 40 19.82 2.68 10.07
N ARG A 41 19.28 2.98 11.26
CA ARG A 41 18.32 2.13 11.98
C ARG A 41 16.89 2.25 11.46
N LEU A 42 16.54 3.36 10.83
CA LEU A 42 15.23 3.50 10.15
C LEU A 42 15.22 2.75 8.83
N LYS A 43 16.39 2.54 8.21
CA LYS A 43 16.55 1.65 7.06
C LYS A 43 16.14 0.21 7.40
N THR A 44 16.54 -0.31 8.57
CA THR A 44 16.16 -1.67 8.99
C THR A 44 14.66 -1.79 9.26
N ALA A 45 14.06 -0.77 9.87
CA ALA A 45 12.60 -0.75 10.11
C ALA A 45 11.79 -0.70 8.80
N ILE A 46 12.24 0.09 7.81
CA ILE A 46 11.58 0.15 6.49
C ILE A 46 11.76 -1.16 5.71
N THR A 47 12.91 -1.83 5.82
CA THR A 47 13.07 -3.17 5.20
C THR A 47 12.16 -4.21 5.82
N ASP A 48 11.82 -4.09 7.10
CA ASP A 48 10.89 -4.98 7.79
C ASP A 48 9.43 -4.74 7.38
N ASP A 49 9.08 -3.51 6.97
CA ASP A 49 7.75 -3.15 6.47
C ASP A 49 7.54 -3.45 4.96
N LEU A 50 8.63 -3.65 4.21
CA LEU A 50 8.59 -4.00 2.78
C LEU A 50 7.68 -5.19 2.42
N PRO A 51 7.72 -6.35 3.14
CA PRO A 51 6.80 -7.45 2.87
C PRO A 51 5.32 -7.08 3.08
N ARG A 52 5.01 -6.23 4.07
CA ARG A 52 3.64 -5.76 4.31
C ARG A 52 3.16 -4.87 3.17
N TRP A 53 4.02 -3.97 2.68
CA TRP A 53 3.70 -3.14 1.52
C TRP A 53 3.46 -3.98 0.26
N ARG A 54 4.27 -5.02 0.03
CA ARG A 54 4.04 -5.99 -1.06
C ARG A 54 2.66 -6.62 -1.00
N GLU A 55 2.26 -7.10 0.17
CA GLU A 55 0.94 -7.71 0.36
C GLU A 55 -0.19 -6.69 0.17
N ASN A 56 -0.02 -5.46 0.63
CA ASN A 56 -1.01 -4.41 0.46
C ASN A 56 -1.16 -4.01 -1.02
N LEU A 57 -0.06 -3.84 -1.75
CA LEU A 57 -0.07 -3.56 -3.19
C LEU A 57 -0.75 -4.70 -3.96
N ARG A 58 -0.45 -5.97 -3.62
CA ARG A 58 -1.12 -7.14 -4.21
C ARG A 58 -2.63 -7.13 -3.96
N LYS A 59 -3.06 -6.82 -2.73
CA LYS A 59 -4.49 -6.72 -2.39
C LYS A 59 -5.17 -5.57 -3.16
N ARG A 60 -4.53 -4.40 -3.21
CA ARG A 60 -5.02 -3.23 -3.94
C ARG A 60 -5.16 -3.50 -5.43
N LEU A 61 -4.17 -4.12 -6.07
CA LEU A 61 -4.27 -4.53 -7.47
C LEU A 61 -5.46 -5.47 -7.70
N LYS A 62 -5.69 -6.44 -6.81
CA LYS A 62 -6.83 -7.38 -6.91
C LYS A 62 -8.19 -6.72 -6.73
N ASP A 63 -8.28 -5.77 -5.81
CA ASP A 63 -9.52 -5.07 -5.49
C ASP A 63 -9.83 -3.93 -6.48
N THR A 64 -8.82 -3.45 -7.22
CA THR A 64 -9.01 -2.33 -8.14
C THR A 64 -9.82 -2.77 -9.35
N ARG A 65 -10.84 -1.96 -9.64
CA ARG A 65 -11.78 -2.21 -10.71
C ARG A 65 -11.20 -1.67 -12.02
N VAL A 66 -11.37 -2.46 -13.06
CA VAL A 66 -11.03 -2.08 -14.42
C VAL A 66 -12.03 -1.01 -14.90
N PRO A 67 -11.59 0.01 -15.65
CA PRO A 67 -12.48 0.92 -16.35
C PRO A 67 -13.59 0.16 -17.12
N PRO A 68 -14.83 0.68 -17.11
CA PRO A 68 -15.96 0.02 -17.79
C PRO A 68 -15.72 -0.08 -19.30
N GLU A 69 -15.02 0.89 -19.88
CA GLU A 69 -14.58 0.92 -21.27
C GLU A 69 -13.75 -0.32 -21.64
N LEU A 70 -12.68 -0.59 -20.89
CA LEU A 70 -11.83 -1.76 -21.13
C LEU A 70 -12.57 -3.07 -20.85
N THR A 71 -13.53 -3.05 -19.92
CA THR A 71 -14.41 -4.21 -19.67
C THR A 71 -15.29 -4.52 -20.91
N GLU A 72 -15.90 -3.51 -21.52
CA GLU A 72 -16.67 -3.68 -22.78
C GLU A 72 -15.79 -4.24 -23.90
N GLU A 73 -14.55 -3.72 -24.04
CA GLU A 73 -13.61 -4.16 -25.06
C GLU A 73 -13.18 -5.63 -24.87
N VAL A 74 -12.82 -6.03 -23.65
CA VAL A 74 -12.41 -7.42 -23.35
C VAL A 74 -13.56 -8.39 -23.54
N MET A 75 -14.78 -8.02 -23.15
CA MET A 75 -15.96 -8.86 -23.38
C MET A 75 -16.22 -9.05 -24.88
N CYS A 76 -16.06 -7.99 -25.68
CA CYS A 76 -16.18 -8.06 -27.14
C CYS A 76 -15.08 -8.96 -27.73
N TYR A 77 -13.85 -8.84 -27.25
CA TYR A 77 -12.73 -9.68 -27.65
C TYR A 77 -12.99 -11.17 -27.34
N GLN A 78 -13.45 -11.50 -26.13
CA GLN A 78 -13.79 -12.88 -25.77
C GLN A 78 -14.89 -13.48 -26.65
N GLN A 79 -15.92 -12.69 -26.96
CA GLN A 79 -16.97 -13.12 -27.89
C GLN A 79 -16.37 -13.39 -29.27
N SER A 80 -15.51 -12.49 -29.76
CA SER A 80 -14.88 -12.62 -31.07
C SER A 80 -13.95 -13.85 -31.20
N GLN A 81 -13.31 -14.28 -30.11
CA GLN A 81 -12.49 -15.49 -30.08
C GLN A 81 -13.30 -16.78 -30.33
N LEU A 82 -14.58 -16.79 -29.96
CA LEU A 82 -15.47 -17.95 -30.12
C LEU A 82 -16.10 -18.02 -31.52
N LEU A 83 -15.98 -16.95 -32.31
CA LEU A 83 -16.59 -16.86 -33.63
C LEU A 83 -15.74 -17.58 -34.69
N SER A 84 -16.43 -18.19 -35.65
CA SER A 84 -15.80 -18.63 -36.89
C SER A 84 -15.56 -17.46 -37.84
N THR A 85 -14.61 -17.60 -38.77
CA THR A 85 -14.30 -16.57 -39.79
C THR A 85 -15.52 -15.95 -40.48
N PRO A 86 -16.53 -16.71 -40.99
CA PRO A 86 -17.70 -16.11 -41.61
C PRO A 86 -18.60 -15.34 -40.63
N GLN A 87 -18.68 -15.77 -39.37
CA GLN A 87 -19.46 -15.06 -38.34
C GLN A 87 -18.77 -13.76 -37.93
N LEU A 88 -17.44 -13.76 -37.83
CA LEU A 88 -16.66 -12.57 -37.53
C LEU A 88 -16.80 -11.52 -38.63
N ILE A 89 -16.83 -11.91 -39.90
CA ILE A 89 -17.06 -10.99 -41.03
C ILE A 89 -18.40 -10.26 -40.90
N VAL A 90 -19.46 -10.96 -40.48
CA VAL A 90 -20.79 -10.36 -40.30
C VAL A 90 -20.82 -9.41 -39.10
N GLN A 91 -20.12 -9.75 -38.01
CA GLN A 91 -20.07 -8.92 -36.80
C GLN A 91 -19.01 -7.82 -36.85
N LEU A 92 -18.12 -7.83 -37.84
CA LEU A 92 -17.00 -6.90 -37.96
C LEU A 92 -17.41 -5.42 -37.91
N PRO A 93 -18.47 -4.97 -38.62
CA PRO A 93 -18.91 -3.57 -38.52
C PRO A 93 -19.36 -3.18 -37.12
N GLN A 94 -19.97 -4.11 -36.37
CA GLN A 94 -20.40 -3.89 -35.00
C GLN A 94 -19.19 -3.82 -34.05
N ILE A 95 -18.21 -4.70 -34.24
CA ILE A 95 -16.95 -4.70 -33.48
C ILE A 95 -16.20 -3.38 -33.68
N LEU A 96 -16.07 -2.90 -34.92
CA LEU A 96 -15.42 -1.62 -35.21
C LEU A 96 -16.16 -0.45 -34.54
N ALA A 97 -17.49 -0.40 -34.64
CA ALA A 97 -18.28 0.65 -33.99
C ALA A 97 -18.12 0.66 -32.46
N LEU A 98 -18.01 -0.52 -31.83
CA LEU A 98 -17.72 -0.64 -30.39
C LEU A 98 -16.31 -0.16 -30.06
N LEU A 99 -15.30 -0.56 -30.85
CA LEU A 99 -13.91 -0.12 -30.67
C LEU A 99 -13.76 1.40 -30.77
N ASP A 100 -14.50 2.03 -31.68
CA ASP A 100 -14.51 3.48 -31.84
C ASP A 100 -15.20 4.19 -30.67
N LYS A 101 -16.31 3.63 -30.17
CA LYS A 101 -17.03 4.15 -29.00
C LYS A 101 -16.17 4.10 -27.73
N VAL A 102 -15.40 3.02 -27.58
CA VAL A 102 -14.51 2.78 -26.42
C VAL A 102 -13.15 3.49 -26.59
N HIS A 103 -12.93 4.19 -27.71
CA HIS A 103 -11.66 4.84 -28.03
C HIS A 103 -10.45 3.90 -27.91
N SER A 104 -10.62 2.64 -28.35
CA SER A 104 -9.55 1.66 -28.31
C SER A 104 -8.38 2.08 -29.22
N PRO A 105 -7.12 1.98 -28.77
CA PRO A 105 -5.95 2.23 -29.60
C PRO A 105 -5.83 1.23 -30.77
N PHE A 106 -6.54 0.09 -30.70
CA PHE A 106 -6.63 -0.86 -31.80
C PHE A 106 -7.59 -0.41 -32.90
N ALA A 107 -8.54 0.50 -32.64
CA ALA A 107 -9.59 0.88 -33.59
C ALA A 107 -9.05 1.35 -34.95
N GLY A 108 -7.99 2.16 -34.94
CA GLY A 108 -7.33 2.62 -36.17
C GLY A 108 -6.69 1.49 -36.98
N GLN A 109 -5.99 0.57 -36.30
CA GLN A 109 -5.36 -0.59 -36.94
C GLN A 109 -6.39 -1.61 -37.44
N ALA A 110 -7.48 -1.80 -36.68
CA ALA A 110 -8.58 -2.68 -37.03
C ALA A 110 -9.26 -2.22 -38.33
N ARG A 111 -9.52 -0.91 -38.47
CA ARG A 111 -10.09 -0.32 -39.69
C ARG A 111 -9.15 -0.50 -40.89
N GLN A 112 -7.86 -0.23 -40.73
CA GLN A 112 -6.87 -0.43 -41.80
C GLN A 112 -6.83 -1.89 -42.28
N LEU A 113 -6.81 -2.85 -41.35
CA LEU A 113 -6.82 -4.28 -41.68
C LEU A 113 -8.05 -4.72 -42.48
N VAL A 114 -9.18 -4.04 -42.31
CA VAL A 114 -10.43 -4.38 -43.00
C VAL A 114 -10.52 -3.69 -44.36
N VAL A 115 -10.02 -2.45 -44.46
CA VAL A 115 -10.01 -1.68 -45.71
C VAL A 115 -8.98 -2.22 -46.70
N ASP A 116 -7.80 -2.62 -46.21
CA ASP A 116 -6.69 -3.07 -47.06
C ASP A 116 -6.92 -4.48 -47.65
N ASN A 117 -7.87 -5.25 -47.11
CA ASN A 117 -8.11 -6.64 -47.49
C ASN A 117 -9.51 -6.85 -48.06
N ALA A 118 -9.60 -7.00 -49.38
CA ALA A 118 -10.86 -7.26 -50.09
C ALA A 118 -11.52 -8.61 -49.72
N THR A 119 -10.73 -9.59 -49.26
CA THR A 119 -11.23 -10.90 -48.79
C THR A 119 -10.67 -11.22 -47.42
N PHE A 120 -11.57 -11.48 -46.46
CA PHE A 120 -11.18 -11.79 -45.09
C PHE A 120 -10.87 -13.29 -44.97
N THR A 121 -9.59 -13.64 -45.06
CA THR A 121 -9.11 -15.03 -44.98
C THR A 121 -8.99 -15.50 -43.53
N PRO A 122 -8.96 -16.83 -43.26
CA PRO A 122 -8.70 -17.35 -41.91
C PRO A 122 -7.36 -16.91 -41.31
N ALA A 123 -6.35 -16.60 -42.14
CA ALA A 123 -5.07 -16.06 -41.67
C ALA A 123 -5.19 -14.59 -41.20
N LEU A 124 -6.03 -13.79 -41.88
CA LEU A 124 -6.34 -12.43 -41.41
C LEU A 124 -7.19 -12.45 -40.14
N HIS A 125 -8.08 -13.44 -40.00
CA HIS A 125 -8.84 -13.65 -38.77
C HIS A 125 -7.92 -13.87 -37.56
N THR A 126 -6.94 -14.77 -37.67
CA THR A 126 -5.99 -15.02 -36.58
C THR A 126 -5.10 -13.81 -36.31
N LEU A 127 -4.62 -13.13 -37.36
CA LEU A 127 -3.82 -11.91 -37.22
C LEU A 127 -4.59 -10.77 -36.52
N PHE A 128 -5.86 -10.59 -36.86
CA PHE A 128 -6.73 -9.59 -36.25
C PHE A 128 -6.86 -9.84 -34.74
N LEU A 129 -7.18 -11.07 -34.33
CA LEU A 129 -7.29 -11.44 -32.91
C LEU A 129 -5.95 -11.34 -32.18
N GLN A 130 -4.83 -11.64 -32.83
CA GLN A 130 -3.49 -11.50 -32.25
C GLN A 130 -3.12 -10.03 -32.01
N ARG A 131 -3.34 -9.15 -33.00
CA ARG A 131 -3.07 -7.71 -32.84
C ARG A 131 -3.99 -7.07 -31.81
N TRP A 132 -5.26 -7.47 -31.78
CA TRP A 132 -6.19 -7.02 -30.75
C TRP A 132 -5.72 -7.46 -29.37
N ARG A 133 -5.31 -8.73 -29.20
CA ARG A 133 -4.74 -9.22 -27.95
C ARG A 133 -3.54 -8.39 -27.49
N LEU A 134 -2.61 -8.10 -28.40
CA LEU A 134 -1.42 -7.31 -28.07
C LEU A 134 -1.80 -5.90 -27.61
N SER A 135 -2.77 -5.26 -28.27
CA SER A 135 -3.29 -3.97 -27.83
C SER A 135 -3.89 -4.03 -26.42
N LEU A 136 -4.72 -5.03 -26.14
CA LEU A 136 -5.33 -5.24 -24.82
C LEU A 136 -4.27 -5.51 -23.74
N VAL A 137 -3.24 -6.30 -24.05
CA VAL A 137 -2.10 -6.54 -23.15
C VAL A 137 -1.40 -5.23 -22.84
N VAL A 138 -1.10 -4.40 -23.85
CA VAL A 138 -0.43 -3.11 -23.66
C VAL A 138 -1.29 -2.16 -22.81
N GLN A 139 -2.59 -2.07 -23.09
CA GLN A 139 -3.52 -1.26 -22.29
C GLN A 139 -3.58 -1.73 -20.84
N ALA A 140 -3.70 -3.05 -20.61
CA ALA A 140 -3.72 -3.63 -19.27
C ALA A 140 -2.40 -3.36 -18.53
N THR A 141 -1.25 -3.53 -19.18
CA THR A 141 0.05 -3.22 -18.58
C THR A 141 0.21 -1.74 -18.26
N SER A 142 -0.22 -0.84 -19.14
CA SER A 142 -0.16 0.60 -18.90
C SER A 142 -1.04 1.01 -17.73
N LEU A 143 -2.23 0.42 -17.62
CA LEU A 143 -3.13 0.69 -16.50
C LEU A 143 -2.55 0.17 -15.18
N ASN A 144 -1.99 -1.04 -15.19
CA ASN A 144 -1.31 -1.59 -14.02
C ASN A 144 -0.17 -0.67 -13.58
N GLN A 145 0.65 -0.18 -14.52
CA GLN A 145 1.76 0.74 -14.22
C GLN A 145 1.28 2.06 -13.62
N GLN A 146 0.24 2.69 -14.19
CA GLN A 146 -0.30 3.94 -13.66
C GLN A 146 -0.82 3.79 -12.23
N LEU A 147 -1.62 2.76 -11.98
CA LEU A 147 -2.17 2.46 -10.65
C LEU A 147 -1.04 2.25 -9.64
N LEU A 148 -0.03 1.50 -10.05
CA LEU A 148 1.14 1.24 -9.23
C LEU A 148 2.01 2.47 -8.97
N GLU A 149 2.14 3.38 -9.94
CA GLU A 149 2.81 4.66 -9.78
C GLU A 149 2.06 5.56 -8.78
N GLU A 150 0.73 5.62 -8.86
CA GLU A 150 -0.11 6.33 -7.90
C GLU A 150 0.07 5.80 -6.48
N GLU A 151 0.05 4.48 -6.30
CA GLU A 151 0.28 3.84 -4.99
C GLU A 151 1.71 4.09 -4.48
N ARG A 152 2.71 4.10 -5.37
CA ARG A 152 4.08 4.45 -5.02
C ARG A 152 4.18 5.88 -4.51
N GLU A 153 3.56 6.84 -5.18
CA GLU A 153 3.55 8.25 -4.75
C GLU A 153 2.87 8.41 -3.39
N GLN A 154 1.74 7.72 -3.17
CA GLN A 154 1.07 7.68 -1.87
C GLN A 154 1.99 7.12 -0.79
N LEU A 155 2.59 5.94 -1.00
CA LEU A 155 3.53 5.33 -0.06
C LEU A 155 4.74 6.22 0.21
N LEU A 156 5.30 6.86 -0.81
CA LEU A 156 6.40 7.82 -0.65
C LEU A 156 5.99 8.99 0.23
N SER A 157 4.78 9.54 0.02
CA SER A 157 4.26 10.64 0.83
C SER A 157 4.07 10.22 2.29
N GLU A 158 3.49 9.05 2.54
CA GLU A 158 3.29 8.51 3.90
C GLU A 158 4.63 8.27 4.60
N VAL A 159 5.59 7.67 3.91
CA VAL A 159 6.94 7.42 4.45
C VAL A 159 7.64 8.75 4.76
N GLN A 160 7.53 9.76 3.89
CA GLN A 160 8.09 11.09 4.15
C GLN A 160 7.46 11.75 5.37
N GLU A 161 6.13 11.71 5.50
CA GLU A 161 5.45 12.23 6.68
C GLU A 161 5.96 11.55 7.96
N ARG A 162 6.05 10.21 7.96
CA ARG A 162 6.59 9.45 9.09
C ARG A 162 8.04 9.79 9.39
N MET A 163 8.87 9.99 8.37
CA MET A 163 10.26 10.44 8.51
C MET A 163 10.37 11.82 9.15
N THR A 164 9.52 12.78 8.74
CA THR A 164 9.52 14.12 9.36
C THR A 164 9.11 14.06 10.83
N LEU A 165 8.15 13.19 11.18
CA LEU A 165 7.71 13.00 12.56
C LEU A 165 8.80 12.33 13.41
N ALA A 166 9.41 11.26 12.90
CA ALA A 166 10.49 10.56 13.61
C ALA A 166 11.72 11.45 13.79
N GLY A 167 12.10 12.22 12.76
CA GLY A 167 13.22 13.16 12.84
C GLY A 167 12.96 14.34 13.79
N ALA A 168 11.73 14.87 13.85
CA ALA A 168 11.38 15.93 14.80
C ALA A 168 11.39 15.45 16.26
N LEU A 169 11.12 14.16 16.50
CA LEU A 169 11.08 13.56 17.83
C LEU A 169 12.44 13.00 18.29
N GLU A 170 13.39 12.87 17.38
CA GLU A 170 14.75 12.42 17.70
C GLU A 170 15.47 13.28 18.75
N PRO A 171 15.57 14.62 18.64
CA PRO A 171 16.29 15.45 19.61
C PRO A 171 15.69 15.40 21.02
N VAL A 172 14.41 15.05 21.15
CA VAL A 172 13.70 14.88 22.43
C VAL A 172 14.00 13.53 23.09
N LEU A 173 14.38 12.52 22.31
CA LEU A 173 14.46 11.12 22.74
C LEU A 173 15.88 10.53 22.65
N VAL A 174 16.88 11.39 22.48
CA VAL A 174 18.33 11.07 22.34
C VAL A 174 18.85 10.20 23.48
N GLU A 175 18.26 10.25 24.67
CA GLU A 175 18.73 9.47 25.82
C GLU A 175 18.37 7.97 25.77
N ASN A 176 17.47 7.54 24.88
CA ASN A 176 17.09 6.13 24.78
C ASN A 176 17.57 5.54 23.45
N GLU A 177 18.70 4.84 23.46
CA GLU A 177 19.29 4.17 22.28
C GLU A 177 18.32 3.18 21.58
N ASN A 178 17.20 2.80 22.21
CA ASN A 178 16.13 1.96 21.66
C ASN A 178 14.92 2.74 21.09
N SER A 179 14.94 4.07 21.08
CA SER A 179 13.77 4.90 20.76
C SER A 179 13.47 5.00 19.28
N ALA A 180 14.47 5.10 18.39
CA ALA A 180 14.25 5.35 16.96
C ALA A 180 13.37 4.29 16.25
N GLY A 181 13.60 3.00 16.52
CA GLY A 181 12.75 1.92 15.98
C GLY A 181 11.35 1.93 16.60
N ARG A 182 11.25 2.20 17.91
CA ARG A 182 9.95 2.33 18.59
C ARG A 182 9.17 3.56 18.12
N LEU A 183 9.84 4.66 17.76
CA LEU A 183 9.22 5.86 17.21
C LEU A 183 8.69 5.60 15.81
N TRP A 184 9.40 4.82 15.00
CA TRP A 184 8.91 4.33 13.72
C TRP A 184 7.63 3.49 13.91
N ASP A 185 7.66 2.52 14.81
CA ASP A 185 6.50 1.69 15.15
C ASP A 185 5.33 2.51 15.70
N MET A 186 5.60 3.53 16.54
CA MET A 186 4.57 4.43 17.06
C MET A 186 4.01 5.37 15.98
N SER A 187 4.84 5.79 15.02
CA SER A 187 4.41 6.57 13.85
C SER A 187 3.56 5.76 12.86
N ALA A 188 3.59 4.43 12.95
CA ALA A 188 2.69 3.57 12.19
C ALA A 188 1.24 3.60 12.73
N GLY A 189 1.03 4.06 13.96
CA GLY A 189 -0.30 4.40 14.48
C GLY A 189 -0.76 5.75 13.92
N GLN A 190 -2.08 5.93 13.73
CA GLN A 190 -2.66 7.22 13.33
C GLN A 190 -2.47 8.29 14.41
N LEU A 191 -1.27 8.81 14.58
CA LEU A 191 -1.01 10.02 15.36
C LEU A 191 -1.59 11.19 14.59
N LYS A 192 -2.57 11.89 15.16
CA LYS A 192 -3.10 13.09 14.52
C LYS A 192 -2.01 14.16 14.55
N ARG A 193 -1.94 15.00 13.51
CA ARG A 193 -0.95 16.10 13.42
C ARG A 193 -0.98 17.08 14.62
N GLY A 194 -1.97 17.06 15.51
CA GLY A 194 -1.95 17.83 16.75
C GLY A 194 -1.08 17.21 17.87
N ASP A 195 -0.95 15.88 17.88
CA ASP A 195 -0.39 15.14 19.02
C ASP A 195 1.15 15.22 19.04
N HIS A 196 1.80 15.30 17.89
CA HIS A 196 3.26 15.40 17.81
C HIS A 196 3.80 16.72 18.36
N GLN A 197 3.11 17.85 18.14
CA GLN A 197 3.53 19.15 18.67
C GLN A 197 3.46 19.18 20.20
N LEU A 198 2.46 18.49 20.77
CA LEU A 198 2.34 18.30 22.21
C LEU A 198 3.50 17.44 22.74
N ILE A 199 3.82 16.32 22.08
CA ILE A 199 4.94 15.45 22.48
C ILE A 199 6.27 16.22 22.46
N VAL A 200 6.53 17.02 21.42
CA VAL A 200 7.75 17.86 21.35
C VAL A 200 7.77 18.88 22.49
N ARG A 201 6.66 19.59 22.74
CA ARG A 201 6.57 20.57 23.84
C ARG A 201 6.75 19.92 25.22
N TYR A 202 6.20 18.72 25.43
CA TYR A 202 6.43 17.96 26.66
C TYR A 202 7.88 17.49 26.76
N GLY A 203 8.50 17.13 25.64
CA GLY A 203 9.93 16.85 25.54
C GLY A 203 10.80 18.01 25.99
N ASP A 204 10.59 19.18 25.40
CA ASP A 204 11.29 20.41 25.76
C ASP A 204 11.07 20.79 27.23
N PHE A 205 9.84 20.60 27.73
CA PHE A 205 9.51 20.83 29.13
C PHE A 205 10.23 19.87 30.08
N LEU A 206 10.32 18.58 29.74
CA LEU A 206 11.05 17.59 30.54
C LEU A 206 12.56 17.85 30.52
N ALA A 207 13.12 18.25 29.38
CA ALA A 207 14.53 18.63 29.27
C ALA A 207 14.88 19.86 30.14
N GLN A 208 13.93 20.77 30.34
CA GLN A 208 14.08 21.93 31.23
C GLN A 208 13.98 21.57 32.73
N GLN A 209 13.53 20.36 33.09
CA GLN A 209 13.27 19.97 34.48
C GLN A 209 14.01 18.66 34.87
N PRO A 210 15.30 18.74 35.23
CA PRO A 210 16.11 17.57 35.57
C PRO A 210 15.62 16.81 36.81
N GLU A 211 14.91 17.47 37.72
CA GLU A 211 14.34 16.85 38.93
C GLU A 211 13.22 15.86 38.60
N LEU A 212 12.35 16.19 37.63
CA LEU A 212 11.30 15.27 37.16
C LEU A 212 11.90 14.07 36.43
N MET A 213 13.00 14.27 35.72
CA MET A 213 13.74 13.20 35.06
C MET A 213 14.34 12.22 36.08
N GLN A 214 14.97 12.75 37.14
CA GLN A 214 15.49 11.93 38.24
C GLN A 214 14.39 11.17 38.98
N LEU A 215 13.23 11.81 39.21
CA LEU A 215 12.06 11.14 39.79
C LEU A 215 11.50 10.06 38.87
N ALA A 216 11.43 10.31 37.56
CA ALA A 216 10.99 9.33 36.57
C ALA A 216 11.96 8.15 36.46
N GLU A 217 13.27 8.37 36.54
CA GLU A 217 14.27 7.30 36.60
C GLU A 217 14.13 6.49 37.89
N GLN A 218 13.98 7.13 39.04
CA GLN A 218 13.78 6.45 40.33
C GLN A 218 12.48 5.61 40.32
N LEU A 219 11.41 6.14 39.72
CA LEU A 219 10.13 5.43 39.58
C LEU A 219 10.18 4.34 38.49
N GLY A 220 10.91 4.55 37.40
CA GLY A 220 11.13 3.56 36.34
C GLY A 220 11.95 2.36 36.83
N ARG A 221 13.03 2.62 37.58
CA ARG A 221 13.83 1.58 38.26
C ARG A 221 13.05 0.88 39.38
N SER A 222 12.09 1.57 40.01
CA SER A 222 11.21 0.94 41.01
C SER A 222 10.22 -0.09 40.42
N ARG A 223 9.97 -0.09 39.10
CA ARG A 223 9.20 -1.15 38.42
C ARG A 223 10.02 -2.37 38.02
N GLU A 224 11.36 -2.28 37.98
CA GLU A 224 12.24 -3.45 37.89
C GLU A 224 12.49 -4.13 39.25
N ALA A 225 11.96 -3.58 40.34
CA ALA A 225 11.93 -4.24 41.64
C ALA A 225 10.95 -5.43 41.58
N LYS A 226 11.49 -6.58 41.16
CA LYS A 226 10.91 -7.91 41.32
C LYS A 226 10.12 -7.96 42.62
N SER A 227 8.81 -8.21 42.51
CA SER A 227 8.02 -8.67 43.64
C SER A 227 8.64 -9.99 44.12
N VAL A 228 9.50 -9.92 45.12
CA VAL A 228 9.88 -11.11 45.89
C VAL A 228 8.75 -11.30 46.89
N PRO A 229 7.89 -12.32 46.74
CA PRO A 229 6.89 -12.61 47.74
C PRO A 229 7.63 -13.09 48.99
N LYS A 230 7.82 -12.20 49.97
CA LYS A 230 8.18 -12.63 51.33
C LYS A 230 7.00 -13.43 51.86
N LYS A 231 7.23 -14.70 52.14
CA LYS A 231 6.22 -15.67 52.61
C LYS A 231 5.70 -15.37 54.04
N ASP A 232 6.34 -14.45 54.76
CA ASP A 232 6.01 -14.11 56.14
C ASP A 232 5.93 -12.59 56.34
N ALA A 233 4.88 -11.96 55.82
CA ALA A 233 4.46 -10.65 56.30
C ALA A 233 3.46 -10.89 57.45
N PRO A 234 3.72 -10.42 58.69
CA PRO A 234 2.73 -10.55 59.76
C PRO A 234 1.47 -9.79 59.36
N LEU A 235 0.31 -10.43 59.54
CA LEU A 235 -0.99 -9.86 59.22
C LEU A 235 -1.23 -8.63 60.09
N GLU A 236 -1.26 -7.45 59.47
CA GLU A 236 -1.73 -6.24 60.14
C GLU A 236 -3.25 -6.36 60.38
N THR A 237 -3.64 -6.10 61.63
CA THR A 237 -5.05 -6.16 62.03
C THR A 237 -5.79 -4.94 61.49
N PHE A 238 -6.46 -5.11 60.36
CA PHE A 238 -7.37 -4.10 59.84
C PHE A 238 -8.61 -4.01 60.74
N ARG A 239 -8.81 -2.87 61.40
CA ARG A 239 -10.04 -2.57 62.13
C ARG A 239 -11.03 -1.89 61.19
N THR A 240 -12.02 -2.64 60.75
CA THR A 240 -13.18 -2.11 60.01
C THR A 240 -14.21 -1.57 61.01
N LEU A 241 -14.57 -0.29 60.88
CA LEU A 241 -15.71 0.28 61.61
C LEU A 241 -17.01 -0.29 61.02
N VAL A 242 -17.61 -1.23 61.75
CA VAL A 242 -18.96 -1.73 61.46
C VAL A 242 -19.95 -0.72 62.05
N ARG A 243 -20.79 -0.10 61.22
CA ARG A 243 -21.94 0.67 61.69
C ARG A 243 -23.07 -0.29 62.00
N GLU A 244 -23.62 -0.19 63.20
CA GLU A 244 -24.80 -0.94 63.62
C GLU A 244 -26.01 -0.53 62.77
N PRO A 245 -26.88 -1.49 62.38
CA PRO A 245 -28.08 -1.17 61.62
C PRO A 245 -29.05 -0.38 62.50
N ALA A 246 -29.56 0.73 61.96
CA ALA A 246 -30.61 1.49 62.61
C ALA A 246 -31.82 0.58 62.85
N THR A 247 -32.17 0.40 64.12
CA THR A 247 -33.48 -0.13 64.51
C THR A 247 -34.39 1.01 64.88
N VAL A 248 -35.61 0.91 64.35
CA VAL A 248 -36.83 1.76 64.43
C VAL A 248 -36.98 2.76 63.29
#